data_AF-A0A359EZ68-F1
#
_entry.id   AF-A0A359EZ68-F1
#
_cell.length_a   1.000
_cell.length_b   1.000
_cell.length_c   1.000
_cell.angle_alpha   90.00
_cell.angle_beta   90.00
_cell.angle_gamma   90.00
#
_symmetry.space_group_name_H-M   'P 1'
#
loop_
_entity.id
_entity.type
_entity.pdbx_description
1 polymer ?
#
loop_
_entity_poly.entity_id
_entity_poly.type
_entity_poly.pdbx_seq_one_letter_code
_entity_poly.pdbx_strand_id
1 'polypeptide(L)'
;MSEQHPDAEVTADAEHADHAASQHSAAPNSQQPLPTPETAAAALEQVLFEMKRVIVGQDRALERILVSMLANGHCLLESVPGLAKTLMVETLARSVGGSFSRVQFTPDLLPADIVGTRIYRTSSETFDVELGPVFANFVLADEINRAPAKVQSALLEVMAERQVTIGGITHPVPLPFLVLATQNPIENEGVYPLPEAQRDRFLMKVVLGYPTPHEEFEIVNRMGVTPPVSKEVLSLEGVQALQKIASTAYCDRSVTEYAVNLVLATRTPENYGMADLLPFIEFGASPRASIGLVRAGRAMALLRGRDYVVPQDIFDVAPEILRHRLVLTYEALAAEISAEQVTARILATVPAPMLQPTTATGPADAYYGTSTDAASW
;
A
#
# COMPACT_ATOMS: atom_id res chain seq x y z
N MET A 1 84.63 22.07 3.70
CA MET A 1 85.20 23.20 2.95
C MET A 1 84.29 23.38 1.73
N SER A 2 83.21 24.15 1.89
CA SER A 2 83.10 25.61 1.60
C SER A 2 82.82 25.80 0.10
N GLU A 3 81.76 26.43 -0.41
CA GLU A 3 80.83 27.51 0.02
C GLU A 3 79.51 27.35 -0.79
N GLN A 4 78.31 27.51 -0.24
CA GLN A 4 77.51 28.73 0.01
C GLN A 4 76.97 29.48 -1.25
N HIS A 5 75.63 29.62 -1.24
CA HIS A 5 74.69 30.46 -2.03
C HIS A 5 75.05 31.97 -2.04
N PRO A 6 74.51 32.82 -2.96
CA PRO A 6 73.22 33.54 -2.68
C PRO A 6 72.34 34.01 -3.88
N ASP A 7 71.08 34.37 -3.54
CA ASP A 7 70.12 35.41 -4.02
C ASP A 7 69.72 35.53 -5.51
N ALA A 8 68.46 35.52 -5.98
CA ALA A 8 67.16 36.18 -5.64
C ALA A 8 66.89 37.53 -6.36
N GLU A 9 65.98 37.51 -7.35
CA GLU A 9 65.18 38.62 -7.95
C GLU A 9 64.04 37.91 -8.74
N VAL A 10 62.73 37.94 -8.45
CA VAL A 10 61.67 38.97 -8.28
C VAL A 10 61.13 39.57 -9.59
N THR A 11 59.79 39.61 -9.67
CA THR A 11 58.82 40.10 -10.70
C THR A 11 58.36 39.02 -11.70
N ALA A 12 57.14 38.45 -11.66
CA ALA A 12 55.77 38.96 -11.52
C ALA A 12 55.32 39.84 -12.70
N ASP A 13 54.58 39.24 -13.64
CA ASP A 13 53.37 39.86 -14.17
C ASP A 13 52.38 38.80 -14.67
N ALA A 14 51.13 39.04 -14.30
CA ALA A 14 49.97 38.21 -14.53
C ALA A 14 49.16 38.81 -15.66
N GLU A 15 48.67 37.99 -16.59
CA GLU A 15 47.47 38.33 -17.37
C GLU A 15 46.51 37.14 -17.39
N HIS A 16 45.39 37.37 -16.72
CA HIS A 16 44.14 36.65 -16.85
C HIS A 16 43.61 36.77 -18.29
N ALA A 17 43.24 35.65 -18.90
CA ALA A 17 42.18 35.63 -19.89
C ALA A 17 41.45 34.28 -19.89
N ASP A 18 40.27 34.34 -19.26
CA ASP A 18 39.12 33.46 -19.30
C ASP A 18 38.95 32.67 -20.62
N HIS A 19 38.91 31.34 -20.54
CA HIS A 19 38.26 30.51 -21.55
C HIS A 19 37.55 29.33 -20.87
N ALA A 20 36.42 29.66 -20.23
CA ALA A 20 35.35 28.71 -19.95
C ALA A 20 34.74 28.23 -21.28
N ALA A 21 35.22 27.09 -21.79
CA ALA A 21 34.56 26.35 -22.85
C ALA A 21 33.52 25.40 -22.23
N SER A 22 32.29 25.91 -22.23
CA SER A 22 31.00 25.26 -22.02
C SER A 22 30.91 23.79 -22.48
N GLN A 23 31.12 22.86 -21.55
CA GLN A 23 30.59 21.51 -21.66
C GLN A 23 29.09 21.56 -21.32
N HIS A 24 28.25 21.61 -22.35
CA HIS A 24 26.82 21.36 -22.21
C HIS A 24 26.62 19.94 -21.67
N SER A 25 26.33 19.86 -20.37
CA SER A 25 25.71 18.73 -19.71
C SER A 25 24.42 18.39 -20.45
N ALA A 26 24.46 17.33 -21.26
CA ALA A 26 23.26 16.74 -21.83
C ALA A 26 22.48 16.08 -20.69
N ALA A 27 21.39 16.72 -20.27
CA ALA A 27 20.43 16.12 -19.35
C ALA A 27 19.96 14.76 -19.89
N PRO A 28 19.90 13.69 -19.07
CA PRO A 28 19.36 12.42 -19.51
C PRO A 28 17.84 12.55 -19.59
N ASN A 29 17.32 13.06 -20.70
CA ASN A 29 15.91 12.97 -21.04
C ASN A 29 15.63 11.54 -21.52
N SER A 30 15.61 10.59 -20.59
CA SER A 30 15.18 9.21 -20.84
C SER A 30 13.69 9.10 -20.49
N GLN A 31 12.84 9.66 -21.35
CA GLN A 31 11.45 9.23 -21.42
C GLN A 31 11.44 7.82 -22.02
N GLN A 32 11.75 6.81 -21.19
CA GLN A 32 11.36 5.45 -21.52
C GLN A 32 9.84 5.43 -21.68
N PRO A 33 9.28 4.86 -22.76
CA PRO A 33 7.84 4.72 -22.92
C PRO A 33 7.29 4.02 -21.68
N LEU A 34 6.17 4.52 -21.14
CA LEU A 34 5.46 3.82 -20.06
C LEU A 34 5.20 2.38 -20.51
N PRO A 35 5.46 1.37 -19.66
CA PRO A 35 5.23 -0.01 -20.05
C PRO A 35 3.77 -0.21 -20.47
N THR A 36 3.56 -0.96 -21.53
CA THR A 36 2.22 -1.39 -21.94
C THR A 36 1.57 -2.23 -20.82
N PRO A 37 0.24 -2.28 -20.72
CA PRO A 37 -0.46 -3.10 -19.72
C PRO A 37 -0.02 -4.57 -19.71
N GLU A 38 0.26 -5.15 -20.88
CA GLU A 38 0.75 -6.52 -21.03
C GLU A 38 2.16 -6.70 -20.44
N THR A 39 3.09 -5.79 -20.78
CA THR A 39 4.44 -5.81 -20.20
C THR A 39 4.44 -5.53 -18.69
N ALA A 40 3.48 -4.71 -18.23
CA ALA A 40 3.27 -4.41 -16.83
C ALA A 40 2.79 -5.65 -16.06
N ALA A 41 1.82 -6.39 -16.61
CA ALA A 41 1.34 -7.62 -16.02
C ALA A 41 2.41 -8.72 -16.01
N ALA A 42 3.19 -8.87 -17.09
CA ALA A 42 4.31 -9.82 -17.12
C ALA A 42 5.34 -9.52 -16.02
N ALA A 43 5.67 -8.24 -15.77
CA ALA A 43 6.55 -7.86 -14.67
C ALA A 43 5.95 -8.20 -13.29
N LEU A 44 4.65 -7.95 -13.09
CA LEU A 44 3.96 -8.29 -11.86
C LEU A 44 3.84 -9.80 -11.62
N GLU A 45 3.60 -10.57 -12.68
CA GLU A 45 3.62 -12.04 -12.64
C GLU A 45 5.00 -12.57 -12.25
N GLN A 46 6.08 -11.96 -12.74
CA GLN A 46 7.44 -12.30 -12.32
C GLN A 46 7.70 -12.01 -10.85
N VAL A 47 7.26 -10.85 -10.35
CA VAL A 47 7.35 -10.52 -8.91
C VAL A 47 6.56 -11.54 -8.08
N LEU A 48 5.33 -11.84 -8.48
CA LEU A 48 4.48 -12.81 -7.79
C LEU A 48 5.08 -14.23 -7.83
N PHE A 49 5.70 -14.61 -8.94
CA PHE A 49 6.41 -15.88 -9.08
C PHE A 49 7.60 -16.00 -8.11
N GLU A 50 8.44 -14.95 -8.02
CA GLU A 50 9.55 -14.92 -7.06
C GLU A 50 9.03 -14.98 -5.61
N MET A 51 7.91 -14.33 -5.32
CA MET A 51 7.28 -14.42 -4.00
C MET A 51 6.77 -15.84 -3.70
N LYS A 52 6.05 -16.48 -4.63
CA LYS A 52 5.51 -17.85 -4.49
C LYS A 52 6.60 -18.94 -4.45
N ARG A 53 7.79 -18.66 -4.99
CA ARG A 53 8.96 -19.53 -4.82
C ARG A 53 9.41 -19.58 -3.37
N VAL A 54 9.32 -18.49 -2.63
CA VAL A 54 9.75 -18.42 -1.23
C VAL A 54 8.61 -18.76 -0.28
N ILE A 55 7.45 -18.13 -0.48
CA ILE A 55 6.28 -18.27 0.37
C ILE A 55 5.42 -19.43 -0.12
N VAL A 56 5.10 -20.36 0.78
CA VAL A 56 4.22 -21.48 0.51
C VAL A 56 2.83 -21.16 1.03
N GLY A 57 1.83 -21.40 0.18
CA GLY A 57 0.45 -21.01 0.47
C GLY A 57 0.28 -19.49 0.50
N GLN A 58 -0.88 -19.04 0.97
CA GLN A 58 -1.18 -17.61 1.14
C GLN A 58 -1.24 -16.81 -0.18
N ASP A 59 -1.59 -17.44 -1.31
CA ASP A 59 -1.70 -16.79 -2.62
C ASP A 59 -2.52 -15.49 -2.59
N ARG A 60 -3.67 -15.54 -1.91
CA ARG A 60 -4.55 -14.38 -1.73
C ARG A 60 -3.84 -13.25 -0.98
N ALA A 61 -3.03 -13.56 0.03
CA ALA A 61 -2.31 -12.54 0.79
C ALA A 61 -1.24 -11.86 -0.07
N LEU A 62 -0.46 -12.64 -0.82
CA LEU A 62 0.56 -12.12 -1.73
C LEU A 62 -0.07 -11.19 -2.77
N GLU A 63 -1.19 -11.62 -3.37
CA GLU A 63 -1.97 -10.83 -4.32
C GLU A 63 -2.46 -9.51 -3.69
N ARG A 64 -3.03 -9.54 -2.48
CA ARG A 64 -3.55 -8.35 -1.80
C ARG A 64 -2.45 -7.38 -1.36
N ILE A 65 -1.25 -7.88 -1.03
CA ILE A 65 -0.09 -7.04 -0.75
C ILE A 65 0.39 -6.33 -2.02
N LEU A 66 0.48 -7.04 -3.15
CA LEU A 66 0.82 -6.41 -4.45
C LEU A 66 -0.23 -5.37 -4.86
N VAL A 67 -1.52 -5.68 -4.69
CA VAL A 67 -2.61 -4.72 -4.92
C VAL A 67 -2.45 -3.49 -4.04
N SER A 68 -2.10 -3.66 -2.75
CA SER A 68 -1.86 -2.54 -1.83
C SER A 68 -0.67 -1.68 -2.28
N MET A 69 0.43 -2.31 -2.69
CA MET A 69 1.59 -1.63 -3.26
C MET A 69 1.22 -0.82 -4.50
N LEU A 70 0.51 -1.41 -5.45
CA LEU A 70 0.09 -0.75 -6.71
C LEU A 70 -0.94 0.37 -6.47
N ALA A 71 -1.84 0.18 -5.53
CA ALA A 71 -2.86 1.16 -5.16
C ALA A 71 -2.34 2.28 -4.24
N ASN A 72 -1.03 2.29 -3.92
CA ASN A 72 -0.42 3.25 -3.00
C ASN A 72 -1.08 3.24 -1.61
N GLY A 73 -1.55 2.07 -1.16
CA GLY A 73 -2.27 1.87 0.09
C GLY A 73 -1.53 0.94 1.05
N HIS A 74 -1.80 1.11 2.33
CA HIS A 74 -1.20 0.29 3.39
C HIS A 74 -2.09 -0.91 3.76
N CYS A 75 -1.49 -1.97 4.28
CA CYS A 75 -2.19 -3.21 4.59
C CYS A 75 -2.13 -3.53 6.09
N LEU A 76 -3.26 -3.95 6.65
CA LEU A 76 -3.37 -4.48 8.00
C LEU A 76 -3.44 -6.01 7.90
N LEU A 77 -2.53 -6.72 8.57
CA LEU A 77 -2.42 -8.17 8.56
C LEU A 77 -2.89 -8.72 9.91
N GLU A 78 -4.08 -9.30 9.93
CA GLU A 78 -4.56 -10.04 11.10
C GLU A 78 -4.15 -11.50 10.97
N SER A 79 -3.41 -12.00 11.96
CA SER A 79 -2.81 -13.31 11.81
C SER A 79 -2.21 -13.81 13.12
N VAL A 80 -2.32 -15.12 13.31
CA VAL A 80 -1.65 -15.85 14.38
C VAL A 80 -0.12 -15.83 14.24
N PRO A 81 0.63 -15.97 15.35
CA PRO A 81 2.09 -16.04 15.31
C PRO A 81 2.62 -17.15 14.41
N GLY A 82 3.78 -16.93 13.79
CA GLY A 82 4.49 -17.96 13.03
C GLY A 82 4.15 -18.08 11.54
N LEU A 83 3.25 -17.25 10.99
CA LEU A 83 2.84 -17.30 9.57
C LEU A 83 3.77 -16.57 8.58
N ALA A 84 5.09 -16.62 8.81
CA ALA A 84 6.12 -16.10 7.89
C ALA A 84 5.91 -14.65 7.34
N LYS A 85 5.21 -13.78 8.09
CA LYS A 85 4.92 -12.39 7.67
C LYS A 85 6.19 -11.59 7.32
N THR A 86 7.21 -11.71 8.17
CA THR A 86 8.50 -11.07 7.95
C THR A 86 9.11 -11.51 6.64
N LEU A 87 9.13 -12.83 6.39
CA LEU A 87 9.66 -13.39 5.16
C LEU A 87 8.87 -12.90 3.94
N MET A 88 7.55 -12.79 4.05
CA MET A 88 6.67 -12.32 2.97
C MET A 88 7.02 -10.89 2.53
N VAL A 89 7.17 -9.96 3.49
CA VAL A 89 7.48 -8.56 3.20
C VAL A 89 8.92 -8.39 2.75
N GLU A 90 9.87 -9.10 3.36
CA GLU A 90 11.27 -9.08 2.96
C GLU A 90 11.45 -9.62 1.53
N THR A 91 10.74 -10.70 1.19
CA THR A 91 10.74 -11.30 -0.14
C THR A 91 10.22 -10.33 -1.19
N LEU A 92 9.13 -9.62 -0.89
CA LEU A 92 8.60 -8.56 -1.76
C LEU A 92 9.63 -7.45 -1.96
N ALA A 93 10.18 -6.91 -0.86
CA ALA A 93 11.15 -5.82 -0.90
C ALA A 93 12.35 -6.20 -1.77
N ARG A 94 12.92 -7.40 -1.57
CA ARG A 94 14.02 -7.92 -2.38
C ARG A 94 13.64 -8.13 -3.85
N SER A 95 12.41 -8.58 -4.12
CA SER A 95 11.94 -8.80 -5.50
C SER A 95 11.83 -7.51 -6.32
N VAL A 96 11.66 -6.37 -5.64
CA VAL A 96 11.52 -5.05 -6.27
C VAL A 96 12.69 -4.08 -6.01
N GLY A 97 13.80 -4.57 -5.46
CA GLY A 97 14.99 -3.75 -5.16
C GLY A 97 14.78 -2.72 -4.04
N GLY A 98 13.79 -2.94 -3.16
CA GLY A 98 13.42 -2.02 -2.08
C GLY A 98 14.12 -2.28 -0.75
N SER A 99 14.25 -1.23 0.03
CA SER A 99 14.68 -1.33 1.43
C SER A 99 13.56 -1.89 2.32
N PHE A 100 13.93 -2.72 3.29
CA PHE A 100 13.02 -3.33 4.26
C PHE A 100 13.40 -2.92 5.68
N SER A 101 12.38 -2.63 6.50
CA SER A 101 12.54 -2.35 7.91
C SER A 101 11.44 -3.05 8.70
N ARG A 102 11.81 -3.66 9.83
CA ARG A 102 10.89 -4.29 10.76
C ARG A 102 10.90 -3.52 12.08
N VAL A 103 9.71 -3.16 12.54
CA VAL A 103 9.50 -2.52 13.83
C VAL A 103 8.57 -3.39 14.66
N GLN A 104 9.05 -3.81 15.82
CA GLN A 104 8.23 -4.50 16.80
C GLN A 104 7.57 -3.46 17.70
N PHE A 105 6.24 -3.46 17.76
CA PHE A 105 5.50 -2.57 18.63
C PHE A 105 5.45 -3.18 20.04
N THR A 106 5.97 -2.42 21.01
CA THR A 106 6.01 -2.80 22.43
C THR A 106 5.42 -1.69 23.30
N PRO A 107 4.97 -1.99 24.53
CA PRO A 107 4.35 -0.98 25.41
C PRO A 107 5.26 0.19 25.79
N ASP A 108 6.57 -0.01 25.74
CA ASP A 108 7.63 0.95 26.08
C ASP A 108 8.13 1.77 24.87
N LEU A 109 7.69 1.44 23.66
CA LEU A 109 8.11 2.13 22.45
C LEU A 109 7.69 3.61 22.48
N LEU A 110 8.58 4.49 22.02
CA LEU A 110 8.31 5.92 21.91
C LEU A 110 8.06 6.31 20.45
N PRO A 111 7.32 7.41 20.18
CA PRO A 111 7.17 7.93 18.82
C PRO A 111 8.50 8.19 18.11
N ALA A 112 9.52 8.66 18.86
CA ALA A 112 10.85 8.92 18.35
C ALA A 112 11.57 7.65 17.84
N ASP A 113 11.24 6.47 18.38
CA ASP A 113 11.80 5.19 17.92
C ASP A 113 11.22 4.76 16.57
N ILE A 114 10.09 5.34 16.16
CA ILE A 114 9.46 5.13 14.85
C ILE A 114 9.99 6.14 13.84
N VAL A 115 9.92 7.42 14.21
CA VAL A 115 10.14 8.52 13.27
C VAL A 115 11.60 8.95 13.19
N GLY A 116 12.39 8.72 14.24
CA GLY A 116 13.76 9.20 14.39
C GLY A 116 13.90 10.27 15.46
N THR A 117 15.14 10.58 15.81
CA THR A 117 15.49 11.52 16.88
C THR A 117 16.70 12.37 16.54
N ARG A 118 16.93 13.42 17.33
CA ARG A 118 18.19 14.19 17.26
C ARG A 118 19.17 13.65 18.27
N ILE A 119 20.32 13.21 17.78
CA ILE A 119 21.42 12.73 18.61
C ILE A 119 22.50 13.81 18.70
N TYR A 120 23.02 14.03 19.91
CA TYR A 120 24.16 14.91 20.10
C TYR A 120 25.45 14.13 19.83
N ARG A 121 26.20 14.54 18.81
CA ARG A 121 27.47 13.91 18.46
C ARG A 121 28.61 14.67 19.13
N THR A 122 29.10 14.12 20.25
CA THR A 122 30.17 14.73 21.06
C THR A 122 31.46 15.00 20.27
N SER A 123 31.76 14.21 19.24
CA SER A 123 32.97 14.40 18.42
C SER A 123 32.95 15.67 17.57
N SER A 124 31.77 16.17 17.21
CA SER A 124 31.58 17.37 16.38
C SER A 124 30.88 18.50 17.13
N GLU A 125 30.44 18.28 18.36
CA GLU A 125 29.60 19.20 19.14
C GLU A 125 28.33 19.65 18.38
N THR A 126 27.84 18.80 17.47
CA THR A 126 26.65 19.05 16.65
C THR A 126 25.50 18.11 17.01
N PHE A 127 24.28 18.56 16.74
CA PHE A 127 23.09 17.71 16.80
C PHE A 127 22.80 17.17 15.40
N ASP A 128 22.98 15.86 15.21
CA ASP A 128 22.65 15.15 13.97
C ASP A 128 21.26 14.53 14.08
N VAL A 129 20.60 14.32 12.94
CA VAL A 129 19.33 13.61 12.87
C VAL A 129 19.61 12.14 12.57
N GLU A 130 19.12 11.26 13.44
CA GLU A 130 19.08 9.82 13.20
C GLU A 130 17.67 9.45 12.73
N LEU A 131 17.56 9.03 11.48
CA LEU A 131 16.29 8.68 10.86
C LEU A 131 15.77 7.35 11.42
N GLY A 132 14.48 7.31 11.74
CA GLY A 132 13.83 6.13 12.29
C GLY A 132 13.59 5.02 11.24
N PRO A 133 13.10 3.85 11.69
CA PRO A 133 12.84 2.70 10.84
C PRO A 133 11.76 2.91 9.77
N VAL A 134 10.97 3.98 9.85
CA VAL A 134 9.99 4.34 8.79
C VAL A 134 10.64 4.81 7.50
N PHE A 135 11.93 5.14 7.49
CA PHE A 135 12.68 5.54 6.29
C PHE A 135 13.15 4.33 5.47
N ALA A 136 12.22 3.40 5.20
CA ALA A 136 12.40 2.25 4.31
C ALA A 136 11.20 2.15 3.35
N ASN A 137 11.40 1.51 2.19
CA ASN A 137 10.33 1.33 1.21
C ASN A 137 9.22 0.42 1.74
N PHE A 138 9.60 -0.63 2.45
CA PHE A 138 8.69 -1.62 3.02
C PHE A 138 8.89 -1.69 4.53
N VAL A 139 7.87 -1.28 5.28
CA VAL A 139 7.89 -1.26 6.74
C VAL A 139 6.91 -2.30 7.28
N LEU A 140 7.43 -3.29 8.01
CA LEU A 140 6.61 -4.22 8.78
C LEU A 140 6.48 -3.71 10.21
N ALA A 141 5.29 -3.24 10.57
CA ALA A 141 4.94 -2.82 11.93
C ALA A 141 4.24 -3.98 12.66
N ASP A 142 5.02 -4.79 13.37
CA ASP A 142 4.54 -6.02 14.02
C ASP A 142 3.83 -5.69 15.34
N GLU A 143 2.66 -6.28 15.57
CA GLU A 143 1.86 -6.15 16.79
C GLU A 143 1.50 -4.70 17.12
N ILE A 144 1.02 -3.94 16.12
CA ILE A 144 0.70 -2.50 16.26
C ILE A 144 -0.23 -2.20 17.46
N ASN A 145 -1.05 -3.18 17.83
CA ASN A 145 -1.96 -3.13 18.96
C ASN A 145 -1.28 -3.25 20.33
N ARG A 146 0.04 -3.43 20.44
CA ARG A 146 0.77 -3.48 21.72
C ARG A 146 1.40 -2.15 22.14
N ALA A 147 1.54 -1.20 21.23
CA ALA A 147 2.08 0.12 21.57
C ALA A 147 0.98 1.09 21.98
N PRO A 148 1.31 2.11 22.80
CA PRO A 148 0.38 3.18 23.16
C PRO A 148 -0.16 3.94 21.94
N ALA A 149 -1.35 4.52 22.06
CA ALA A 149 -2.01 5.26 20.98
C ALA A 149 -1.18 6.40 20.38
N LYS A 150 -0.26 7.01 21.16
CA LYS A 150 0.67 8.05 20.66
C LYS A 150 1.66 7.49 19.63
N VAL A 151 2.16 6.28 19.84
CA VAL A 151 3.10 5.60 18.92
C VAL A 151 2.38 5.16 17.67
N GLN A 152 1.18 4.57 17.83
CA GLN A 152 0.31 4.22 16.71
C GLN A 152 0.02 5.46 15.84
N SER A 153 -0.31 6.58 16.48
CA SER A 153 -0.60 7.84 15.79
C SER A 153 0.61 8.35 15.00
N ALA A 154 1.82 8.24 15.54
CA ALA A 154 3.05 8.65 14.85
C ALA A 154 3.24 7.86 13.54
N LEU A 155 3.10 6.52 13.57
CA LEU A 155 3.19 5.70 12.34
C LEU A 155 2.08 6.08 11.33
N LEU A 156 0.85 6.28 11.80
CA LEU A 156 -0.30 6.61 10.96
C LEU A 156 -0.19 8.02 10.34
N GLU A 157 0.48 8.94 11.01
CA GLU A 157 0.83 10.26 10.48
C GLU A 157 1.83 10.12 9.33
N VAL A 158 2.89 9.32 9.49
CA VAL A 158 3.85 9.05 8.41
C VAL A 158 3.16 8.39 7.20
N MET A 159 2.23 7.47 7.45
CA MET A 159 1.42 6.84 6.39
C MET A 159 0.58 7.85 5.60
N ALA A 160 0.01 8.86 6.27
CA ALA A 160 -0.84 9.87 5.65
C ALA A 160 -0.01 10.95 4.92
N GLU A 161 1.00 11.49 5.59
CA GLU A 161 1.77 12.64 5.14
C GLU A 161 2.97 12.28 4.26
N ARG A 162 3.44 11.03 4.32
CA ARG A 162 4.64 10.53 3.61
C ARG A 162 5.90 11.36 3.89
N GLN A 163 5.97 11.97 5.05
CA GLN A 163 7.12 12.74 5.52
C GLN A 163 7.11 12.81 7.04
N VAL A 164 8.27 13.13 7.63
CA VAL A 164 8.44 13.33 9.07
C VAL A 164 9.20 14.63 9.29
N THR A 165 8.79 15.42 10.28
CA THR A 165 9.56 16.59 10.71
C THR A 165 10.30 16.31 12.02
N ILE A 166 11.63 16.38 11.99
CA ILE A 166 12.50 16.13 13.15
C ILE A 166 13.29 17.41 13.44
N GLY A 167 13.07 18.02 14.60
CA GLY A 167 13.77 19.23 15.04
C GLY A 167 13.70 20.40 14.07
N GLY A 168 12.58 20.55 13.35
CA GLY A 168 12.33 21.63 12.40
C GLY A 168 12.72 21.33 10.95
N ILE A 169 13.32 20.18 10.66
CA ILE A 169 13.67 19.75 9.31
C ILE A 169 12.72 18.63 8.88
N THR A 170 12.11 18.78 7.70
CA THR A 170 11.20 17.79 7.13
C THR A 170 11.95 16.84 6.20
N HIS A 171 11.76 15.54 6.43
CA HIS A 171 12.38 14.45 5.70
C HIS A 171 11.28 13.62 5.01
N PRO A 172 11.29 13.50 3.66
CA PRO A 172 10.35 12.65 2.94
C PRO A 172 10.71 11.16 3.12
N VAL A 173 9.69 10.30 3.18
CA VAL A 173 9.91 8.83 3.15
C VAL A 173 10.29 8.37 1.74
N PRO A 174 11.06 7.28 1.59
CA PRO A 174 11.41 6.75 0.28
C PRO A 174 10.18 6.25 -0.48
N LEU A 175 10.18 6.39 -1.81
CA LEU A 175 9.09 5.93 -2.68
C LEU A 175 9.53 4.71 -3.51
N PRO A 176 8.68 3.69 -3.70
CA PRO A 176 7.37 3.48 -3.08
C PRO A 176 7.47 3.28 -1.55
N PHE A 177 6.39 3.64 -0.83
CA PHE A 177 6.28 3.49 0.63
C PHE A 177 5.08 2.62 1.00
N LEU A 178 5.33 1.46 1.58
CA LEU A 178 4.31 0.48 1.98
C LEU A 178 4.53 0.05 3.43
N VAL A 179 3.61 0.43 4.30
CA VAL A 179 3.47 -0.11 5.65
C VAL A 179 2.54 -1.34 5.64
N LEU A 180 3.04 -2.45 6.17
CA LEU A 180 2.24 -3.60 6.58
C LEU A 180 2.22 -3.65 8.10
N ALA A 181 1.07 -3.39 8.70
CA ALA A 181 0.91 -3.48 10.16
C ALA A 181 0.28 -4.82 10.53
N THR A 182 0.74 -5.48 11.58
CA THR A 182 0.16 -6.75 12.03
C THR A 182 -0.65 -6.57 13.31
N GLN A 183 -1.73 -7.34 13.43
CA GLN A 183 -2.50 -7.45 14.66
C GLN A 183 -2.59 -8.92 15.05
N ASN A 184 -2.34 -9.20 16.34
CA ASN A 184 -2.56 -10.51 16.92
C ASN A 184 -3.91 -10.52 17.65
N PRO A 185 -4.90 -11.32 17.20
CA PRO A 185 -6.24 -11.31 17.80
C PRO A 185 -6.33 -12.04 19.15
N ILE A 186 -5.31 -12.82 19.55
CA ILE A 186 -5.37 -13.72 20.71
C ILE A 186 -4.80 -13.07 21.99
N GLU A 187 -4.05 -11.97 21.85
CA GLU A 187 -3.35 -11.35 22.98
C GLU A 187 -4.33 -10.51 23.81
N ASN A 188 -4.45 -10.81 25.11
CA ASN A 188 -5.40 -10.16 26.01
C ASN A 188 -4.75 -9.15 26.98
N GLU A 189 -3.43 -9.18 27.13
CA GLU A 189 -2.69 -8.31 28.05
C GLU A 189 -1.92 -7.22 27.28
N GLY A 190 -2.00 -5.97 27.76
CA GLY A 190 -1.25 -4.85 27.18
C GLY A 190 -1.68 -4.47 25.76
N VAL A 191 -2.94 -4.75 25.39
CA VAL A 191 -3.46 -4.47 24.05
C VAL A 191 -4.24 -3.15 24.02
N TYR A 192 -3.81 -2.28 23.11
CA TYR A 192 -4.42 -1.02 22.72
C TYR A 192 -5.04 -1.20 21.33
N PRO A 193 -6.34 -1.50 21.22
CA PRO A 193 -6.98 -1.68 19.92
C PRO A 193 -6.88 -0.38 19.11
N LEU A 194 -6.60 -0.51 17.81
CA LEU A 194 -6.63 0.64 16.91
C LEU A 194 -8.07 1.19 16.85
N PRO A 195 -8.30 2.47 17.18
CA PRO A 195 -9.56 3.13 16.93
C PRO A 195 -10.00 3.00 15.47
N GLU A 196 -11.29 3.00 15.21
CA GLU A 196 -11.86 2.82 13.86
C GLU A 196 -11.33 3.86 12.87
N ALA A 197 -11.26 5.12 13.29
CA ALA A 197 -10.70 6.21 12.49
C ALA A 197 -9.23 5.95 12.08
N GLN A 198 -8.49 5.19 12.88
CA GLN A 198 -7.11 4.80 12.58
C GLN A 198 -7.06 3.59 11.65
N ARG A 199 -7.90 2.58 11.89
CA ARG A 199 -8.05 1.40 11.01
C ARG A 199 -8.46 1.80 9.59
N ASP A 200 -9.31 2.81 9.44
CA ASP A 200 -9.79 3.30 8.14
C ASP A 200 -8.68 3.87 7.23
N ARG A 201 -7.51 4.20 7.80
CA ARG A 201 -6.31 4.64 7.05
C ARG A 201 -5.63 3.51 6.27
N PHE A 202 -5.83 2.26 6.67
CA PHE A 202 -5.35 1.10 5.92
C PHE A 202 -6.28 0.82 4.75
N LEU A 203 -5.72 0.58 3.56
CA LEU A 203 -6.51 0.23 2.37
C LEU A 203 -7.24 -1.09 2.59
N MET A 204 -6.53 -2.11 3.07
CA MET A 204 -7.02 -3.48 3.23
C MET A 204 -6.71 -4.04 4.61
N LYS A 205 -7.60 -4.90 5.12
CA LYS A 205 -7.33 -5.86 6.18
C LYS A 205 -7.33 -7.27 5.59
N VAL A 206 -6.17 -7.93 5.61
CA VAL A 206 -5.97 -9.30 5.15
C VAL A 206 -5.87 -10.21 6.38
N VAL A 207 -6.66 -11.28 6.38
CA VAL A 207 -6.65 -12.29 7.45
C VAL A 207 -5.87 -13.50 6.97
N LEU A 208 -4.82 -13.90 7.70
CA LEU A 208 -4.03 -15.09 7.39
C LEU A 208 -4.38 -16.21 8.37
N GLY A 209 -4.86 -17.33 7.82
CA GLY A 209 -5.09 -18.57 8.55
C GLY A 209 -3.86 -19.47 8.55
N TYR A 210 -3.90 -20.52 9.37
CA TYR A 210 -2.90 -21.60 9.31
C TYR A 210 -2.85 -22.24 7.93
N PRO A 211 -1.66 -22.65 7.46
CA PRO A 211 -1.52 -23.39 6.21
C PRO A 211 -2.31 -24.71 6.29
N THR A 212 -2.80 -25.17 5.14
CA THR A 212 -3.35 -26.51 5.01
C THR A 212 -2.25 -27.57 5.24
N PRO A 213 -2.59 -28.83 5.56
CA PRO A 213 -1.58 -29.87 5.79
C PRO A 213 -0.61 -30.06 4.61
N HIS A 214 -1.08 -29.86 3.38
CA HIS A 214 -0.25 -29.91 2.19
C HIS A 214 0.71 -28.70 2.10
N GLU A 215 0.22 -27.49 2.35
CA GLU A 215 1.06 -26.29 2.41
C GLU A 215 2.08 -26.40 3.55
N GLU A 216 1.69 -26.94 4.71
CA GLU A 216 2.60 -27.14 5.85
C GLU A 216 3.71 -28.15 5.53
N PHE A 217 3.38 -29.26 4.86
CA PHE A 217 4.37 -30.20 4.35
C PHE A 217 5.36 -29.53 3.38
N GLU A 218 4.86 -28.71 2.45
CA GLU A 218 5.70 -27.95 1.52
C GLU A 218 6.57 -26.90 2.22
N ILE A 219 6.07 -26.24 3.28
CA ILE A 219 6.86 -25.34 4.13
C ILE A 219 8.03 -26.11 4.74
N VAL A 220 7.78 -27.28 5.32
CA VAL A 220 8.83 -28.11 5.94
C VAL A 220 9.87 -28.54 4.90
N ASN A 221 9.46 -28.99 3.72
CA ASN A 221 10.39 -29.39 2.66
C ASN A 221 11.24 -28.22 2.15
N ARG A 222 10.63 -27.05 1.99
CA ARG A 222 11.30 -25.88 1.39
C ARG A 222 12.19 -25.14 2.39
N MET A 223 11.74 -25.01 3.63
CA MET A 223 12.47 -24.29 4.69
C MET A 223 13.39 -25.19 5.50
N GLY A 224 13.20 -26.52 5.45
CA GLY A 224 14.03 -27.49 6.17
C GLY A 224 15.43 -27.70 5.60
N VAL A 225 15.74 -27.12 4.43
CA VAL A 225 17.06 -27.19 3.79
C VAL A 225 17.66 -25.78 3.71
N THR A 226 18.11 -25.32 2.54
CA THR A 226 18.53 -23.95 2.30
C THR A 226 17.33 -23.17 1.80
N PRO A 227 16.81 -22.18 2.56
CA PRO A 227 15.66 -21.40 2.13
C PRO A 227 15.95 -20.69 0.79
N PRO A 228 15.03 -20.74 -0.17
CA PRO A 228 15.18 -20.01 -1.42
C PRO A 228 15.18 -18.50 -1.14
N VAL A 229 16.01 -17.77 -1.87
CA VAL A 229 16.06 -16.31 -1.82
C VAL A 229 15.45 -15.77 -3.12
N SER A 230 14.56 -14.79 -3.01
CA SER A 230 13.99 -14.11 -4.18
C SER A 230 15.06 -13.31 -4.91
N LYS A 231 14.91 -13.25 -6.24
CA LYS A 231 15.72 -12.38 -7.09
C LYS A 231 15.01 -11.06 -7.30
N GLU A 232 15.79 -9.99 -7.45
CA GLU A 232 15.27 -8.71 -7.93
C GLU A 232 14.86 -8.86 -9.40
N VAL A 233 13.58 -8.62 -9.68
CA VAL A 233 12.98 -8.74 -11.02
C VAL A 233 12.33 -7.45 -11.49
N LEU A 234 12.20 -6.46 -10.60
CA LEU A 234 11.63 -5.15 -10.88
C LEU A 234 12.40 -4.09 -10.06
N SER A 235 12.58 -2.89 -10.60
CA SER A 235 13.18 -1.78 -9.84
C SER A 235 12.11 -0.92 -9.16
N LEU A 236 12.53 -0.07 -8.22
CA LEU A 236 11.62 0.87 -7.53
C LEU A 236 10.99 1.89 -8.49
N GLU A 237 11.73 2.35 -9.50
CA GLU A 237 11.20 3.20 -10.58
C GLU A 237 10.16 2.45 -11.39
N GLY A 238 10.40 1.16 -11.66
CA GLY A 238 9.44 0.27 -12.30
C GLY A 238 8.15 0.16 -11.49
N VAL A 239 8.24 -0.05 -10.17
CA VAL A 239 7.06 -0.05 -9.28
C VAL A 239 6.29 1.26 -9.36
N GLN A 240 6.97 2.41 -9.35
CA GLN A 240 6.31 3.73 -9.46
C GLN A 240 5.63 3.92 -10.82
N ALA A 241 6.24 3.44 -11.91
CA ALA A 241 5.62 3.45 -13.24
C ALA A 241 4.35 2.58 -13.26
N LEU A 242 4.39 1.39 -12.65
CA LEU A 242 3.22 0.51 -12.50
C LEU A 242 2.12 1.13 -11.64
N GLN A 243 2.47 1.80 -10.53
CA GLN A 243 1.51 2.55 -9.71
C GLN A 243 0.81 3.64 -10.54
N LYS A 244 1.54 4.35 -11.41
CA LYS A 244 0.98 5.36 -12.31
C LYS A 244 0.03 4.74 -13.33
N ILE A 245 0.42 3.62 -13.96
CA ILE A 245 -0.44 2.88 -14.90
C ILE A 245 -1.71 2.41 -14.18
N ALA A 246 -1.58 1.75 -13.03
CA ALA A 246 -2.72 1.33 -12.22
C ALA A 246 -3.64 2.51 -11.89
N SER A 247 -3.11 3.66 -11.48
CA SER A 247 -3.93 4.83 -11.14
C SER A 247 -4.76 5.37 -12.31
N THR A 248 -4.31 5.15 -13.54
CA THR A 248 -4.91 5.65 -14.79
C THR A 248 -5.76 4.63 -15.53
N ALA A 249 -5.79 3.37 -15.07
CA ALA A 249 -6.64 2.33 -15.65
C ALA A 249 -8.11 2.77 -15.71
N TYR A 250 -8.74 2.54 -16.87
CA TYR A 250 -10.10 2.98 -17.14
C TYR A 250 -11.08 2.30 -16.18
N CYS A 251 -11.96 3.09 -15.57
CA CYS A 251 -13.02 2.58 -14.71
C CYS A 251 -14.31 3.20 -15.21
N ASP A 252 -15.19 2.37 -15.77
CA ASP A 252 -16.49 2.81 -16.25
C ASP A 252 -17.31 3.41 -15.08
N ARG A 253 -18.23 4.31 -15.44
CA ARG A 253 -19.12 4.94 -14.47
C ARG A 253 -19.93 3.89 -13.71
N SER A 254 -20.45 2.87 -14.38
CA SER A 254 -21.26 1.82 -13.75
C SER A 254 -20.46 1.02 -12.70
N VAL A 255 -19.18 0.75 -12.95
CA VAL A 255 -18.29 0.07 -12.00
C VAL A 255 -18.01 0.96 -10.79
N THR A 256 -17.85 2.26 -11.01
CA THR A 256 -17.70 3.24 -9.94
C THR A 256 -18.97 3.33 -9.09
N GLU A 257 -20.14 3.37 -9.73
CA GLU A 257 -21.44 3.34 -9.06
C GLU A 257 -21.63 2.04 -8.27
N TYR A 258 -21.19 0.89 -8.80
CA TYR A 258 -21.20 -0.38 -8.07
C TYR A 258 -20.37 -0.31 -6.78
N ALA A 259 -19.14 0.22 -6.84
CA ALA A 259 -18.31 0.41 -5.65
C ALA A 259 -18.94 1.36 -4.63
N VAL A 260 -19.63 2.41 -5.10
CA VAL A 260 -20.37 3.33 -4.22
C VAL A 260 -21.58 2.64 -3.59
N ASN A 261 -22.35 1.88 -4.37
CA ASN A 261 -23.53 1.15 -3.90
C ASN A 261 -23.17 0.10 -2.85
N LEU A 262 -22.07 -0.62 -3.01
CA LEU A 262 -21.56 -1.53 -1.97
C LEU A 262 -21.31 -0.81 -0.65
N VAL A 263 -20.73 0.40 -0.69
CA VAL A 263 -20.46 1.19 0.52
C VAL A 263 -21.75 1.78 1.09
N LEU A 264 -22.64 2.29 0.25
CA LEU A 264 -23.94 2.81 0.70
C LEU A 264 -24.79 1.72 1.34
N ALA A 265 -24.75 0.49 0.82
CA ALA A 265 -25.43 -0.66 1.42
C ALA A 265 -24.94 -1.00 2.84
N THR A 266 -23.73 -0.58 3.22
CA THR A 266 -23.26 -0.69 4.61
C THR A 266 -23.83 0.38 5.54
N ARG A 267 -24.33 1.51 4.99
CA ARG A 267 -24.84 2.65 5.77
C ARG A 267 -26.35 2.74 5.79
N THR A 268 -26.99 2.37 4.69
CA THR A 268 -28.46 2.35 4.53
C THR A 268 -28.90 1.02 3.91
N PRO A 269 -28.64 -0.12 4.59
CA PRO A 269 -28.94 -1.46 4.07
C PRO A 269 -30.43 -1.65 3.72
N GLU A 270 -31.34 -0.92 4.37
CA GLU A 270 -32.77 -0.90 4.08
C GLU A 270 -33.11 -0.48 2.65
N ASN A 271 -32.35 0.47 2.06
CA ASN A 271 -32.55 0.92 0.68
C ASN A 271 -32.18 -0.15 -0.35
N TYR A 272 -31.49 -1.20 0.08
CA TYR A 272 -31.06 -2.34 -0.74
C TYR A 272 -31.83 -3.62 -0.40
N GLY A 273 -32.94 -3.52 0.36
CA GLY A 273 -33.75 -4.66 0.75
C GLY A 273 -33.14 -5.53 1.85
N MET A 274 -32.17 -5.02 2.60
CA MET A 274 -31.49 -5.71 3.71
C MET A 274 -31.80 -5.05 5.06
N ALA A 275 -33.07 -4.73 5.33
CA ALA A 275 -33.46 -4.07 6.58
C ALA A 275 -33.13 -4.91 7.84
N ASP A 276 -32.93 -6.22 7.67
CA ASP A 276 -32.45 -7.14 8.70
C ASP A 276 -31.02 -6.85 9.19
N LEU A 277 -30.20 -6.14 8.41
CA LEU A 277 -28.84 -5.75 8.82
C LEU A 277 -28.77 -4.47 9.65
N LEU A 278 -29.84 -3.67 9.68
CA LEU A 278 -29.90 -2.40 10.40
C LEU A 278 -29.58 -2.52 11.90
N PRO A 279 -30.10 -3.51 12.67
CA PRO A 279 -29.72 -3.66 14.07
C PRO A 279 -28.27 -4.12 14.27
N PHE A 280 -27.59 -4.60 13.23
CA PHE A 280 -26.25 -5.20 13.34
C PHE A 280 -25.10 -4.24 13.00
N ILE A 281 -25.37 -3.16 12.24
CA ILE A 281 -24.36 -2.19 11.82
C ILE A 281 -24.56 -0.89 12.60
N GLU A 282 -23.60 -0.55 13.46
CA GLU A 282 -23.60 0.71 14.18
C GLU A 282 -23.11 1.85 13.28
N PHE A 283 -22.01 1.61 12.56
CA PHE A 283 -21.47 2.53 11.57
C PHE A 283 -20.97 1.78 10.33
N GLY A 284 -21.45 2.21 9.15
CA GLY A 284 -21.02 1.69 7.86
C GLY A 284 -19.67 2.25 7.41
N ALA A 285 -19.16 1.68 6.32
CA ALA A 285 -17.83 2.01 5.79
C ALA A 285 -17.74 3.48 5.31
N SER A 286 -16.60 4.14 5.52
CA SER A 286 -16.37 5.56 5.15
C SER A 286 -16.21 5.77 3.63
N PRO A 287 -16.22 7.02 3.11
CA PRO A 287 -15.94 7.29 1.69
C PRO A 287 -14.56 6.80 1.23
N ARG A 288 -13.62 6.59 2.17
CA ARG A 288 -12.33 5.96 1.86
C ARG A 288 -12.50 4.53 1.35
N ALA A 289 -13.57 3.83 1.75
CA ALA A 289 -13.91 2.53 1.20
C ALA A 289 -14.19 2.61 -0.30
N SER A 290 -15.02 3.56 -0.76
CA SER A 290 -15.34 3.70 -2.19
C SER A 290 -14.10 4.04 -3.02
N ILE A 291 -13.27 4.97 -2.51
CA ILE A 291 -11.98 5.32 -3.13
C ILE A 291 -11.06 4.09 -3.15
N GLY A 292 -11.00 3.35 -2.04
CA GLY A 292 -10.18 2.16 -1.88
C GLY A 292 -10.59 1.05 -2.84
N LEU A 293 -11.89 0.78 -2.97
CA LEU A 293 -12.46 -0.21 -3.90
C LEU A 293 -12.02 0.07 -5.33
N VAL A 294 -12.17 1.32 -5.79
CA VAL A 294 -11.80 1.69 -7.17
C VAL A 294 -10.27 1.62 -7.36
N ARG A 295 -9.47 2.13 -6.42
CA ARG A 295 -8.00 2.08 -6.52
C ARG A 295 -7.47 0.65 -6.51
N ALA A 296 -8.01 -0.19 -5.63
CA ALA A 296 -7.65 -1.60 -5.55
C ALA A 296 -8.16 -2.38 -6.77
N GLY A 297 -9.36 -2.07 -7.27
CA GLY A 297 -9.90 -2.66 -8.49
C GLY A 297 -9.06 -2.34 -9.72
N ARG A 298 -8.54 -1.12 -9.83
CA ARG A 298 -7.58 -0.74 -10.87
C ARG A 298 -6.25 -1.50 -10.75
N ALA A 299 -5.71 -1.62 -9.55
CA ALA A 299 -4.52 -2.42 -9.30
C ALA A 299 -4.76 -3.91 -9.61
N MET A 300 -5.94 -4.44 -9.29
CA MET A 300 -6.35 -5.80 -9.60
C MET A 300 -6.48 -6.05 -11.10
N ALA A 301 -7.09 -5.11 -11.83
CA ALA A 301 -7.18 -5.17 -13.29
C ALA A 301 -5.78 -5.25 -13.93
N LEU A 302 -4.85 -4.39 -13.48
CA LEU A 302 -3.47 -4.39 -13.97
C LEU A 302 -2.75 -5.71 -13.66
N LEU A 303 -2.91 -6.24 -12.44
CA LEU A 303 -2.35 -7.52 -12.05
C LEU A 303 -2.88 -8.68 -12.91
N ARG A 304 -4.07 -8.52 -13.49
CA ARG A 304 -4.73 -9.46 -14.41
C ARG A 304 -4.49 -9.14 -15.89
N GLY A 305 -3.57 -8.25 -16.22
CA GLY A 305 -3.25 -7.92 -17.62
C GLY A 305 -4.23 -6.97 -18.32
N ARG A 306 -5.10 -6.29 -17.58
CA ARG A 306 -6.10 -5.37 -18.14
C ARG A 306 -5.82 -3.92 -17.77
N ASP A 307 -6.11 -3.03 -18.70
CA ASP A 307 -6.09 -1.57 -18.51
C ASP A 307 -7.47 -0.98 -18.18
N TYR A 308 -8.47 -1.84 -18.01
CA TYR A 308 -9.82 -1.46 -17.59
C TYR A 308 -10.33 -2.35 -16.44
N VAL A 309 -11.08 -1.73 -15.54
CA VAL A 309 -11.68 -2.37 -14.37
C VAL A 309 -13.01 -3.01 -14.75
N VAL A 310 -13.23 -4.26 -14.31
CA VAL A 310 -14.54 -4.92 -14.39
C VAL A 310 -15.16 -5.07 -13.00
N PRO A 311 -16.49 -5.27 -12.87
CA PRO A 311 -17.14 -5.42 -11.57
C PRO A 311 -16.54 -6.51 -10.69
N GLN A 312 -16.06 -7.61 -11.30
CA GLN A 312 -15.40 -8.70 -10.58
C GLN A 312 -14.14 -8.22 -9.83
N ASP A 313 -13.40 -7.25 -10.37
CA ASP A 313 -12.21 -6.72 -9.69
C ASP A 313 -12.57 -6.01 -8.40
N ILE A 314 -13.70 -5.28 -8.39
CA ILE A 314 -14.25 -4.63 -7.20
C ILE A 314 -14.78 -5.67 -6.21
N PHE A 315 -15.52 -6.66 -6.71
CA PHE A 315 -16.07 -7.75 -5.92
C PHE A 315 -14.97 -8.51 -5.16
N ASP A 316 -13.86 -8.83 -5.84
CA ASP A 316 -12.80 -9.66 -5.28
C ASP A 316 -12.03 -8.96 -4.16
N VAL A 317 -11.88 -7.63 -4.22
CA VAL A 317 -11.16 -6.83 -3.21
C VAL A 317 -12.07 -6.29 -2.11
N ALA A 318 -13.39 -6.31 -2.32
CA ALA A 318 -14.34 -5.74 -1.37
C ALA A 318 -14.28 -6.37 0.03
N PRO A 319 -14.12 -7.70 0.21
CA PRO A 319 -14.00 -8.28 1.54
C PRO A 319 -12.85 -7.70 2.36
N GLU A 320 -11.66 -7.55 1.78
CA GLU A 320 -10.49 -6.99 2.47
C GLU A 320 -10.62 -5.48 2.74
N ILE A 321 -11.41 -4.76 1.93
CA ILE A 321 -11.58 -3.31 2.06
C ILE A 321 -12.70 -2.97 3.05
N LEU A 322 -13.78 -3.74 3.10
CA LEU A 322 -14.95 -3.41 3.91
C LEU A 322 -14.85 -3.92 5.35
N ARG A 323 -14.27 -5.11 5.58
CA ARG A 323 -14.34 -5.79 6.89
C ARG A 323 -13.80 -4.98 8.07
N HIS A 324 -12.80 -4.12 7.87
CA HIS A 324 -12.23 -3.30 8.95
C HIS A 324 -12.82 -1.90 9.05
N ARG A 325 -13.79 -1.59 8.19
CA ARG A 325 -14.50 -0.31 8.14
C ARG A 325 -15.94 -0.42 8.61
N LEU A 326 -16.38 -1.62 9.01
CA LEU A 326 -17.68 -1.85 9.62
C LEU A 326 -17.53 -1.86 11.14
N VAL A 327 -18.43 -1.12 11.79
CA VAL A 327 -18.62 -1.14 13.24
C VAL A 327 -19.91 -1.86 13.51
N LEU A 328 -19.81 -2.96 14.24
CA LEU A 328 -20.95 -3.80 14.55
C LEU A 328 -21.52 -3.44 15.93
N THR A 329 -22.83 -3.52 16.07
CA THR A 329 -23.51 -3.28 17.34
C THR A 329 -23.23 -4.39 18.35
N TYR A 330 -23.50 -4.13 19.63
CA TYR A 330 -23.49 -5.17 20.66
C TYR A 330 -24.43 -6.34 20.36
N GLU A 331 -25.56 -6.07 19.69
CA GLU A 331 -26.52 -7.10 19.28
C GLU A 331 -25.90 -8.05 18.25
N ALA A 332 -25.19 -7.51 17.25
CA ALA A 332 -24.45 -8.33 16.29
C ALA A 332 -23.41 -9.22 16.98
N LEU A 333 -22.66 -8.67 17.94
CA LEU A 333 -21.67 -9.42 18.71
C LEU A 333 -22.33 -10.55 19.53
N ALA A 334 -23.46 -10.28 20.17
CA ALA A 334 -24.21 -11.28 20.93
C ALA A 334 -24.80 -12.38 20.03
N ALA A 335 -25.15 -12.05 18.79
CA ALA A 335 -25.62 -12.98 17.77
C ALA A 335 -24.48 -13.68 17.00
N GLU A 336 -23.22 -13.47 17.39
CA GLU A 336 -22.02 -13.98 16.71
C GLU A 336 -21.94 -13.61 15.22
N ILE A 337 -22.51 -12.45 14.85
CA ILE A 337 -22.47 -11.92 13.49
C ILE A 337 -21.15 -11.18 13.27
N SER A 338 -20.39 -11.60 12.26
CA SER A 338 -19.10 -11.01 11.91
C SER A 338 -19.20 -10.00 10.76
N ALA A 339 -18.19 -9.12 10.66
CA ALA A 339 -18.12 -8.13 9.59
C ALA A 339 -17.95 -8.81 8.21
N GLU A 340 -17.31 -9.97 8.17
CA GLU A 340 -17.20 -10.82 6.98
C GLU A 340 -18.57 -11.34 6.54
N GLN A 341 -19.42 -11.78 7.47
CA GLN A 341 -20.78 -12.25 7.14
C GLN A 341 -21.65 -11.10 6.61
N VAL A 342 -21.60 -9.93 7.25
CA VAL A 342 -22.29 -8.72 6.76
C VAL A 342 -21.80 -8.34 5.36
N THR A 343 -20.48 -8.34 5.16
CA THR A 343 -19.88 -8.01 3.85
C THR A 343 -20.30 -9.01 2.77
N ALA A 344 -20.30 -10.31 3.09
CA ALA A 344 -20.73 -11.36 2.16
C ALA A 344 -22.21 -11.21 1.79
N ARG A 345 -23.06 -10.86 2.77
CA ARG A 345 -24.50 -10.60 2.54
C ARG A 345 -24.71 -9.42 1.59
N ILE A 346 -23.97 -8.32 1.79
CA ILE A 346 -24.02 -7.14 0.92
C ILE A 346 -23.57 -7.50 -0.50
N LEU A 347 -22.44 -8.20 -0.64
CA LEU A 347 -21.91 -8.61 -1.94
C LEU A 347 -22.86 -9.54 -2.72
N ALA A 348 -23.60 -10.40 -2.01
CA ALA A 348 -24.59 -11.28 -2.62
C ALA A 348 -25.87 -10.55 -3.07
N THR A 349 -26.16 -9.39 -2.50
CA THR A 349 -27.43 -8.67 -2.72
C THR A 349 -27.30 -7.52 -3.70
N VAL A 350 -26.20 -6.76 -3.63
CA VAL A 350 -25.98 -5.62 -4.53
C VAL A 350 -25.59 -6.14 -5.92
N PRO A 351 -26.40 -5.89 -6.97
CA PRO A 351 -26.15 -6.44 -8.30
C PRO A 351 -24.91 -5.80 -8.94
N ALA A 352 -24.05 -6.62 -9.52
CA ALA A 352 -22.97 -6.15 -10.37
C ALA A 352 -23.53 -5.63 -11.71
N PRO A 353 -23.03 -4.50 -12.24
CA PRO A 353 -23.50 -3.96 -13.51
C PRO A 353 -23.04 -4.86 -14.67
N MET A 354 -23.86 -4.97 -15.71
CA MET A 354 -23.46 -5.61 -16.96
C MET A 354 -22.73 -4.60 -17.83
N LEU A 355 -21.44 -4.81 -18.06
CA LEU A 355 -20.68 -4.03 -19.03
C LEU A 355 -21.01 -4.51 -20.43
N GLN A 356 -21.74 -3.72 -21.21
CA GLN A 356 -21.88 -3.96 -22.64
C GLN A 356 -20.66 -3.35 -23.34
N PRO A 357 -19.86 -4.13 -24.11
CA PRO A 357 -18.80 -3.54 -24.90
C PRO A 357 -19.42 -2.64 -25.96
N THR A 358 -19.18 -1.33 -25.86
CA THR A 358 -19.58 -0.37 -26.89
C THR A 358 -18.78 -0.67 -28.14
N THR A 359 -19.30 -1.50 -29.04
CA THR A 359 -18.76 -1.60 -30.39
C THR A 359 -19.01 -0.27 -31.08
N ALA A 360 -17.97 0.55 -31.21
CA ALA A 360 -17.98 1.74 -32.06
C ALA A 360 -18.02 1.33 -33.53
N THR A 361 -19.17 0.81 -33.98
CA THR A 361 -19.52 0.59 -35.38
C THR A 361 -21.01 0.85 -35.55
N GLY A 362 -21.36 2.14 -35.65
CA GLY A 362 -22.68 2.65 -35.99
C GLY A 362 -22.58 4.18 -36.14
N PRO A 363 -23.19 4.79 -37.17
CA PRO A 363 -22.96 6.19 -37.48
C PRO A 363 -23.47 7.07 -36.32
N ALA A 364 -22.74 8.15 -36.08
CA ALA A 364 -23.06 9.16 -35.09
C ALA A 364 -24.36 9.88 -35.47
N ASP A 365 -25.51 9.33 -35.07
CA ASP A 365 -26.79 10.04 -35.11
C ASP A 365 -27.17 10.50 -33.69
N ALA A 366 -26.87 11.79 -33.49
CA ALA A 366 -27.65 12.79 -32.76
C ALA A 366 -28.55 12.31 -31.60
N TYR A 367 -28.10 12.56 -30.37
CA TYR A 367 -28.99 12.91 -29.26
C TYR A 367 -28.50 14.19 -28.58
N TYR A 368 -28.81 15.32 -29.22
CA TYR A 368 -29.07 16.56 -28.49
C TYR A 368 -30.48 16.43 -27.88
N GLY A 369 -30.59 16.69 -26.59
CA GLY A 369 -31.78 16.40 -25.81
C GLY A 369 -32.96 17.35 -26.02
N THR A 370 -34.08 16.96 -25.42
CA THR A 370 -35.09 17.90 -24.91
C THR A 370 -35.58 17.39 -23.56
N SER A 371 -35.22 18.13 -22.52
CA SER A 371 -35.98 18.21 -21.29
C SER A 371 -37.38 18.74 -21.63
N THR A 372 -38.42 18.01 -21.22
CA THR A 372 -39.66 18.50 -20.58
C THR A 372 -40.65 17.34 -20.55
N ASP A 373 -40.91 16.77 -19.37
CA ASP A 373 -42.21 17.00 -18.75
C ASP A 373 -42.26 16.42 -17.34
N ALA A 374 -42.46 17.35 -16.40
CA ALA A 374 -42.97 17.08 -15.08
C ALA A 374 -44.48 16.84 -15.20
N ALA A 375 -44.94 15.62 -14.93
CA ALA A 375 -46.29 15.37 -14.45
C ALA A 375 -46.41 13.94 -13.89
N SER A 376 -47.14 13.86 -12.78
CA SER A 376 -47.84 12.70 -12.22
C SER A 376 -47.09 11.79 -11.23
N TRP A 377 -47.24 12.19 -9.96
CA TRP A 377 -47.27 11.44 -8.69
C TRP A 377 -45.96 11.06 -8.00
#